data_AF-A0A212C1J3-F1
#
_entry.id   AF-A0A212C1J3-F1
#
_cell.length_a   1.000
_cell.length_b   1.000
_cell.length_c   1.000
_cell.angle_alpha   90.00
_cell.angle_beta   90.00
_cell.angle_gamma   90.00
#
_symmetry.space_group_name_H-M   'P 1'
#
loop_
_entity.id
_entity.type
_entity.pdbx_description
1 polymer ?
#
loop_
_entity_poly.entity_id
_entity_poly.type
_entity_poly.pdbx_seq_one_letter_code
_entity_poly.pdbx_strand_id
1 'polypeptide(L)'
;MLMRSLENRDAQTRQLQDAVTIVEKHFGELCQIFAAYVRKTARLRDKADLLVNEINVYASTETPHLKQGLKNFADEFAKLQDYRQAEVERLEAKVVEPLKAYGTIVKMKRDDLKARLTARN
;
A
#
# COMPACT_ATOMS: atom_id res chain seq x y z
N MET A 1 4.84 -40.39 -30.31
CA MET A 1 4.23 -39.04 -30.28
C MET A 1 3.66 -38.67 -28.91
N LEU A 2 3.00 -39.58 -28.17
CA LEU A 2 2.40 -39.30 -26.85
C LEU A 2 3.41 -38.90 -25.75
N MET A 3 4.57 -39.56 -25.67
CA MET A 3 5.59 -39.28 -24.64
C MET A 3 6.18 -37.87 -24.74
N ARG A 4 6.53 -37.44 -25.96
CA ARG A 4 7.04 -36.09 -26.27
C ARG A 4 6.01 -34.99 -25.97
N SER A 5 4.72 -35.30 -26.05
CA SER A 5 3.62 -34.41 -25.66
C SER A 5 3.47 -34.28 -24.13
N LEU A 6 3.82 -35.32 -23.38
CA LEU A 6 3.82 -35.28 -21.91
C LEU A 6 5.02 -34.47 -21.38
N GLU A 7 6.21 -34.70 -21.94
CA GLU A 7 7.43 -33.93 -21.60
C GLU A 7 7.28 -32.43 -21.86
N ASN A 8 6.69 -32.05 -22.99
CA ASN A 8 6.42 -30.63 -23.30
C ASN A 8 5.42 -30.00 -22.32
N ARG A 9 4.39 -30.75 -21.88
CA ARG A 9 3.42 -30.26 -20.88
C ARG A 9 4.06 -30.08 -19.50
N ASP A 10 5.03 -30.93 -19.15
CA ASP A 10 5.76 -30.84 -17.89
C ASP A 10 6.69 -29.64 -17.85
N ALA A 11 7.41 -29.39 -18.95
CA ALA A 11 8.24 -28.20 -19.09
C ALA A 11 7.39 -26.91 -18.97
N GLN A 12 6.22 -26.87 -19.63
CA GLN A 12 5.30 -25.74 -19.52
C GLN A 12 4.75 -25.55 -18.10
N THR A 13 4.42 -26.65 -17.41
CA THR A 13 3.88 -26.58 -16.04
C THR A 13 4.93 -26.05 -15.06
N ARG A 14 6.20 -26.48 -15.20
CA ARG A 14 7.32 -25.96 -14.39
C ARG A 14 7.57 -24.48 -14.66
N GLN A 15 7.63 -24.07 -15.93
CA GLN A 15 7.79 -22.66 -16.30
C GLN A 15 6.68 -21.78 -15.71
N LEU A 16 5.43 -22.27 -15.74
CA LEU A 16 4.29 -21.55 -15.16
C LEU A 16 4.40 -21.45 -13.63
N GLN A 17 4.86 -22.51 -12.95
CA GLN A 17 5.07 -22.50 -11.50
C GLN A 17 6.16 -21.51 -11.08
N ASP A 18 7.26 -21.46 -11.82
CA ASP A 18 8.35 -20.51 -11.59
C ASP A 18 7.87 -19.07 -11.79
N ALA A 19 7.13 -18.82 -12.88
CA ALA A 19 6.55 -17.51 -13.16
C ALA A 19 5.60 -17.04 -12.04
N VAL A 20 4.70 -17.92 -11.57
CA VAL A 20 3.78 -17.61 -10.47
C VAL A 20 4.54 -17.32 -9.17
N THR A 21 5.59 -18.10 -8.86
CA THR A 21 6.42 -17.89 -7.66
C THR A 21 7.16 -16.56 -7.70
N ILE A 22 7.72 -16.19 -8.86
CA ILE A 22 8.39 -14.91 -9.07
C ILE A 22 7.41 -13.75 -8.88
N VAL A 23 6.23 -13.83 -9.49
CA VAL A 23 5.20 -12.78 -9.37
C VAL A 23 4.74 -12.64 -7.93
N GLU A 24 4.49 -13.75 -7.23
CA GLU A 24 4.06 -13.73 -5.83
C GLU A 24 5.07 -12.99 -4.94
N LYS A 25 6.36 -13.31 -5.11
CA LYS A 25 7.44 -12.67 -4.36
C LYS A 25 7.46 -11.16 -4.60
N HIS A 26 7.53 -10.73 -5.85
CA HIS A 26 7.66 -9.32 -6.19
C HIS A 26 6.41 -8.53 -5.79
N PHE A 27 5.22 -9.09 -5.95
CA PHE A 27 3.98 -8.42 -5.54
C PHE A 27 3.87 -8.31 -4.02
N GLY A 28 4.32 -9.33 -3.28
CA GLY A 28 4.44 -9.27 -1.83
C GLY A 28 5.37 -8.16 -1.37
N GLU A 29 6.56 -8.05 -1.97
CA GLU A 29 7.55 -7.00 -1.67
C GLU A 29 6.99 -5.60 -2.00
N LEU A 30 6.40 -5.42 -3.18
CA LEU A 30 5.77 -4.16 -3.58
C LEU A 30 4.64 -3.77 -2.62
N CYS A 31 3.77 -4.71 -2.25
CA CYS A 31 2.69 -4.46 -1.30
C CYS A 31 3.24 -3.97 0.06
N GLN A 32 4.33 -4.57 0.55
CA GLN A 32 4.97 -4.13 1.80
C GLN A 32 5.58 -2.73 1.69
N ILE A 33 6.25 -2.43 0.57
CA ILE A 33 6.85 -1.11 0.31
C ILE A 33 5.77 -0.04 0.25
N PHE A 34 4.69 -0.26 -0.51
CA PHE A 34 3.59 0.70 -0.60
C PHE A 34 2.86 0.87 0.73
N ALA A 35 2.57 -0.20 1.47
CA ALA A 35 1.98 -0.09 2.80
C ALA A 35 2.88 0.67 3.79
N ALA A 36 4.21 0.52 3.68
CA ALA A 36 5.14 1.32 4.47
C ALA A 36 5.13 2.81 4.07
N TYR A 37 5.04 3.10 2.77
CA TYR A 37 4.90 4.46 2.26
C TYR A 37 3.62 5.15 2.77
N VAL A 38 2.45 4.51 2.63
CA VAL A 38 1.17 5.03 3.14
C VAL A 38 1.24 5.34 4.63
N ARG A 39 1.80 4.43 5.44
CA ARG A 39 2.00 4.66 6.88
C ARG A 39 2.92 5.84 7.18
N LYS A 40 3.98 6.07 6.38
CA LYS A 40 4.83 7.26 6.54
C LYS A 40 4.06 8.54 6.21
N THR A 41 3.25 8.53 5.15
CA THR A 41 2.41 9.67 4.75
C THR A 41 1.36 9.99 5.83
N ALA A 42 0.71 8.97 6.41
CA ALA A 42 -0.22 9.14 7.53
C ALA A 42 0.47 9.73 8.76
N ARG A 43 1.65 9.22 9.13
CA ARG A 43 2.43 9.78 10.25
C ARG A 43 2.84 11.23 10.03
N LEU A 44 3.09 11.64 8.78
CA LEU A 44 3.39 13.04 8.46
C LEU A 44 2.16 13.93 8.71
N ARG A 45 0.96 13.44 8.38
CA ARG A 45 -0.31 14.11 8.69
C ARG A 45 -0.49 14.26 10.21
N ASP A 46 -0.24 13.20 10.98
CA ASP A 46 -0.31 13.26 12.45
C ASP A 46 0.67 14.30 13.04
N LYS A 47 1.86 14.44 12.45
CA LYS A 47 2.83 15.47 12.87
C LYS A 47 2.33 16.88 12.56
N ALA A 48 1.60 17.06 11.47
CA ALA A 48 1.03 18.35 11.14
C ALA A 48 -0.11 18.74 12.10
N ASP A 49 -0.91 17.80 12.59
CA ASP A 49 -1.88 18.06 13.66
C ASP A 49 -1.21 18.59 14.94
N LEU A 50 -0.06 18.02 15.33
CA LEU A 50 0.72 18.52 16.46
C LEU A 50 1.20 19.96 16.22
N LEU A 51 1.67 20.28 15.01
CA LEU A 51 2.09 21.63 14.67
C LEU A 51 0.92 22.63 14.74
N VAL A 52 -0.24 22.26 14.21
CA VAL A 52 -1.47 23.08 14.33
C VAL A 52 -1.80 23.34 15.81
N ASN A 53 -1.69 22.32 16.66
CA ASN A 53 -1.93 22.48 18.09
C ASN A 53 -0.90 23.43 18.75
N GLU A 54 0.40 23.27 18.48
CA GLU A 54 1.45 24.15 19.01
C GLU A 54 1.23 25.61 18.60
N ILE A 55 0.86 25.86 17.34
CA ILE A 55 0.53 27.21 16.86
C ILE A 55 -0.65 27.78 17.63
N ASN A 56 -1.69 26.99 17.89
CA ASN A 56 -2.87 27.43 18.64
C ASN A 56 -2.57 27.68 20.13
N VAL A 57 -1.70 26.88 20.74
CA VAL A 57 -1.20 27.11 22.11
C VAL A 57 -0.46 28.43 22.17
N TYR A 58 0.48 28.67 21.25
CA TYR A 58 1.22 29.93 21.19
C TYR A 58 0.31 31.13 20.91
N ALA A 59 -0.64 31.00 19.97
CA ALA A 59 -1.62 32.04 19.68
C ALA A 59 -2.41 32.47 20.92
N SER A 60 -2.61 31.57 21.89
CA SER A 60 -3.35 31.85 23.12
C SER A 60 -2.57 32.73 24.10
N THR A 61 -1.25 32.85 23.97
CA THR A 61 -0.40 33.71 24.81
C THR A 61 -0.17 35.11 24.22
N GLU A 62 -0.61 35.34 22.99
CA GLU A 62 -0.28 36.54 22.22
C GLU A 62 -1.37 37.61 22.23
N THR A 63 -0.98 38.83 21.81
CA THR A 63 -1.91 39.96 21.65
C THR A 63 -3.03 39.65 20.65
N PRO A 64 -4.21 40.29 20.74
CA PRO A 64 -5.38 39.92 19.93
C PRO A 64 -5.13 39.88 18.42
N HIS A 65 -4.37 40.84 17.88
CA HIS A 65 -4.07 40.88 16.44
C HIS A 65 -3.14 39.73 16.02
N LEU A 66 -2.09 39.46 16.79
CA LEU A 66 -1.17 38.36 16.48
C LEU A 66 -1.83 36.99 16.69
N LYS A 67 -2.62 36.84 17.76
CA LYS A 67 -3.47 35.66 18.01
C LYS A 67 -4.36 35.34 16.81
N GLN A 68 -5.03 36.34 16.24
CA GLN A 68 -5.88 36.12 15.07
C GLN A 68 -5.05 35.69 13.84
N GLY A 69 -3.89 36.31 13.62
CA GLY A 69 -2.99 35.93 12.53
C GLY A 69 -2.49 34.49 12.64
N LEU A 70 -2.09 34.06 13.85
CA LEU A 70 -1.64 32.70 14.12
C LEU A 70 -2.76 31.67 13.96
N LYS A 71 -3.98 31.98 14.41
CA LYS A 71 -5.14 31.12 14.18
C LYS A 71 -5.45 30.94 12.70
N ASN A 72 -5.48 32.02 11.93
CA ASN A 72 -5.70 31.95 10.49
C ASN A 72 -4.60 31.11 9.80
N PHE A 73 -3.34 31.27 10.22
CA PHE A 73 -2.24 30.46 9.72
C PHE A 73 -2.39 28.97 10.05
N ALA A 74 -2.76 28.64 11.29
CA ALA A 74 -3.03 27.27 11.72
C ALA A 74 -4.19 26.64 10.93
N ASP A 75 -5.25 27.39 10.69
CA ASP A 75 -6.43 26.94 9.92
C ASP A 75 -6.07 26.64 8.45
N GLU A 76 -5.29 27.50 7.80
CA GLU A 76 -4.82 27.24 6.43
C GLU A 76 -3.88 26.03 6.37
N PHE A 77 -3.01 25.86 7.37
CA PHE A 77 -2.15 24.68 7.45
C PHE A 77 -2.96 23.40 7.71
N ALA A 78 -4.01 23.45 8.53
CA ALA A 78 -4.92 22.32 8.77
C ALA A 78 -5.64 21.89 7.49
N LYS A 79 -6.17 22.85 6.70
CA LYS A 79 -6.76 22.55 5.38
C LYS A 79 -5.78 21.87 4.43
N LEU A 80 -4.50 22.24 4.48
CA LEU A 80 -3.47 21.55 3.71
C LEU A 80 -3.34 20.06 4.10
N GLN A 81 -3.56 19.73 5.37
CA GLN A 81 -3.52 18.35 5.86
C GLN A 81 -4.78 17.55 5.53
N ASP A 82 -5.90 18.19 5.26
CA ASP A 82 -7.08 17.47 4.74
C ASP A 82 -6.78 16.84 3.37
N TYR A 83 -6.02 17.54 2.52
CA TYR A 83 -5.51 16.96 1.27
C TYR A 83 -4.55 15.79 1.51
N ARG A 84 -3.72 15.87 2.56
CA ARG A 84 -2.84 14.77 2.97
C ARG A 84 -3.63 13.55 3.44
N GLN A 85 -4.70 13.77 4.19
CA GLN A 85 -5.60 12.68 4.62
C GLN A 85 -6.26 12.03 3.41
N ALA A 86 -6.76 12.83 2.45
CA ALA A 86 -7.30 12.32 1.20
C ALA A 86 -6.25 11.55 0.37
N GLU A 87 -4.98 11.99 0.37
CA GLU A 87 -3.85 11.28 -0.24
C GLU A 87 -3.68 9.89 0.40
N VAL A 88 -3.65 9.80 1.73
CA VAL A 88 -3.51 8.54 2.48
C VAL A 88 -4.64 7.57 2.14
N GLU A 89 -5.89 8.02 2.20
CA GLU A 89 -7.06 7.19 1.90
C GLU A 89 -7.04 6.70 0.45
N ARG A 90 -6.67 7.58 -0.48
CA ARG A 90 -6.57 7.23 -1.90
C ARG A 90 -5.45 6.24 -2.16
N LEU A 91 -4.29 6.38 -1.51
CA LEU A 91 -3.20 5.42 -1.63
C LEU A 91 -3.59 4.05 -1.08
N GLU A 92 -4.26 3.98 0.08
CA GLU A 92 -4.73 2.69 0.61
C GLU A 92 -5.73 2.04 -0.34
N ALA A 93 -6.76 2.78 -0.77
CA ALA A 93 -7.85 2.25 -1.57
C ALA A 93 -7.48 1.93 -3.03
N LYS A 94 -6.56 2.69 -3.63
CA LYS A 94 -6.24 2.58 -5.07
C LYS A 94 -4.88 1.96 -5.37
N VAL A 95 -4.02 1.79 -4.36
CA VAL A 95 -2.69 1.19 -4.55
C VAL A 95 -2.53 -0.05 -3.69
N VAL A 96 -2.74 0.07 -2.38
CA VAL A 96 -2.48 -1.03 -1.44
C VAL A 96 -3.52 -2.14 -1.58
N GLU A 97 -4.82 -1.80 -1.55
CA GLU A 97 -5.89 -2.80 -1.66
C GLU A 97 -5.84 -3.62 -2.98
N PRO A 98 -5.64 -3.00 -4.17
CA PRO A 98 -5.45 -3.78 -5.39
C PRO A 98 -4.25 -4.73 -5.36
N LEU A 99 -3.12 -4.31 -4.78
CA LEU A 99 -1.94 -5.18 -4.63
C LEU A 99 -2.20 -6.35 -3.67
N LYS A 100 -2.89 -6.11 -2.55
CA LYS A 100 -3.31 -7.17 -1.62
C LYS A 100 -4.21 -8.20 -2.32
N ALA A 101 -5.24 -7.73 -3.04
CA ALA A 101 -6.17 -8.59 -3.76
C ALA A 101 -5.45 -9.45 -4.82
N TYR A 102 -4.51 -8.85 -5.56
CA TYR A 102 -3.72 -9.60 -6.54
C TYR A 102 -2.81 -10.64 -5.87
N GLY A 103 -2.21 -10.31 -4.72
CA GLY A 103 -1.46 -11.28 -3.91
C GLY A 103 -2.28 -12.52 -3.57
N THR A 104 -3.56 -12.36 -3.20
CA THR A 104 -4.47 -13.48 -2.96
C THR A 104 -4.71 -14.31 -4.21
N ILE A 105 -4.94 -13.68 -5.37
CA ILE A 105 -5.14 -14.39 -6.64
C ILE A 105 -3.92 -15.22 -7.02
N VAL A 106 -2.72 -14.65 -6.91
CA VAL A 106 -1.46 -15.35 -7.23
C VAL A 106 -1.25 -16.54 -6.30
N LYS A 107 -1.53 -16.37 -5.01
CA LYS A 107 -1.47 -17.46 -4.02
C LYS A 107 -2.44 -18.60 -4.38
N MET A 108 -3.69 -18.29 -4.72
CA MET A 108 -4.66 -19.29 -5.17
C MET A 108 -4.16 -20.03 -6.42
N LYS A 109 -3.61 -19.32 -7.42
CA LYS A 109 -3.06 -19.95 -8.62
C LYS A 109 -1.89 -20.87 -8.34
N ARG A 110 -1.02 -20.50 -7.41
CA ARG A 110 0.08 -21.37 -6.95
C ARG A 110 -0.45 -22.63 -6.29
N ASP A 111 -1.43 -22.49 -5.41
CA ASP A 111 -1.99 -23.62 -4.66
C ASP A 111 -2.74 -24.59 -5.60
N ASP A 112 -3.47 -24.07 -6.60
CA ASP A 112 -4.09 -24.86 -7.68
C ASP A 112 -3.05 -25.64 -8.50
N LEU A 113 -1.95 -24.98 -8.89
CA LEU A 113 -0.85 -25.61 -9.63
C LEU A 113 -0.21 -26.74 -8.82
N LYS A 114 0.01 -26.51 -7.51
CA LYS A 114 0.55 -27.51 -6.60
C LYS A 114 -0.39 -28.71 -6.46
N ALA A 115 -1.70 -28.46 -6.32
CA ALA A 115 -2.71 -29.52 -6.22
C ALA A 115 -2.76 -30.41 -7.47
N ARG A 116 -2.70 -29.82 -8.66
CA ARG A 116 -2.66 -30.56 -9.95
C ARG A 116 -1.42 -31.43 -10.09
N LEU A 117 -0.27 -30.98 -9.60
CA LEU A 117 0.96 -31.76 -9.60
C LEU A 117 0.89 -32.93 -8.60
N THR A 118 0.34 -32.71 -7.40
CA THR A 118 0.18 -33.78 -6.41
C THR A 118 -0.83 -34.84 -6.80
N ALA A 119 -1.91 -34.46 -7.50
CA ALA A 119 -2.92 -35.42 -7.98
C ALA A 119 -2.43 -36.34 -9.12
N ARG A 120 -1.24 -36.09 -9.64
CA ARG A 120 -0.62 -36.84 -10.73
C ARG A 120 0.48 -37.81 -10.26
N ASN A 121 0.96 -37.64 -9.02
CA ASN A 121 1.86 -38.58 -8.35
C ASN A 121 1.06 -39.65 -7.61
#